data_AF-A0A1P8MVQ8-F1
#
_entry.id   AF-A0A1P8MVQ8-F1
#
_cell.length_a   1.000
_cell.length_b   1.000
_cell.length_c   1.000
_cell.angle_alpha   90.00
_cell.angle_beta   90.00
_cell.angle_gamma   90.00
#
_symmetry.space_group_name_H-M   'P 1'
#
loop_
_entity.id
_entity.type
_entity.pdbx_description
1 polymer ?
#
loop_
_entity_poly.entity_id
_entity_poly.type
_entity_poly.pdbx_seq_one_letter_code
_entity_poly.pdbx_strand_id
1 'polypeptide(L)' 'MTTASLAAFLNILGMALVSGDAQTITVHATDGDVHWHYVVNEWCTGAPHETPASFLAQIDPQYGPETGR' A
#
# COMPACT_ATOMS: atom_id res chain seq x y z
N MET A 1 4.43 -9.65 9.10
CA MET A 1 3.00 -9.83 9.47
C MET A 1 2.56 -11.28 9.17
N THR A 2 1.62 -11.88 9.93
CA THR A 2 1.21 -13.28 9.68
C THR A 2 0.10 -13.37 8.63
N THR A 3 0.03 -14.48 7.90
CA THR A 3 -1.04 -14.73 6.90
C THR A 3 -2.44 -14.63 7.51
N ALA A 4 -2.64 -15.15 8.72
CA ALA A 4 -3.92 -15.10 9.41
C ALA A 4 -4.33 -13.64 9.74
N SER A 5 -3.38 -12.82 10.21
CA SER A 5 -3.66 -11.41 10.49
C SER A 5 -3.95 -10.60 9.23
N LEU A 6 -3.27 -10.89 8.11
CA LEU A 6 -3.55 -10.26 6.82
C LEU A 6 -4.94 -10.64 6.31
N ALA A 7 -5.28 -11.92 6.33
CA ALA A 7 -6.58 -12.41 5.88
C ALA A 7 -7.74 -11.80 6.70
N ALA A 8 -7.57 -11.67 8.01
CA ALA A 8 -8.56 -11.03 8.87
C ALA A 8 -8.77 -9.55 8.50
N PHE A 9 -7.68 -8.82 8.23
CA PHE A 9 -7.75 -7.43 7.78
C PHE A 9 -8.46 -7.31 6.41
N LEU A 10 -8.09 -8.12 5.43
CA LEU A 10 -8.69 -8.10 4.10
C LEU A 10 -10.20 -8.41 4.12
N ASN A 11 -10.64 -9.30 5.02
CA ASN A 11 -12.07 -9.58 5.23
C ASN A 11 -12.87 -8.36 5.71
N ILE A 12 -12.24 -7.42 6.44
CA ILE A 12 -12.90 -6.19 6.90
C ILE A 12 -13.09 -5.20 5.74
N LEU A 13 -12.10 -5.09 4.85
CA LEU A 13 -12.14 -4.17 3.71
C LEU A 13 -13.16 -4.58 2.64
N GLY A 14 -13.44 -5.89 2.54
CA GLY A 14 -14.30 -6.46 1.53
C GLY A 14 -13.55 -6.75 0.22
N MET A 15 -13.93 -7.86 -0.42
CA MET A 15 -13.20 -8.42 -1.57
C MET A 15 -13.18 -7.52 -2.81
N ALA A 16 -14.07 -6.53 -2.91
CA ALA A 16 -14.16 -5.65 -4.08
C ALA A 16 -12.93 -4.72 -4.22
N LEU A 17 -12.20 -4.49 -3.13
CA LEU A 17 -11.05 -3.60 -3.09
C LEU A 17 -9.71 -4.35 -3.14
N VAL A 18 -9.73 -5.67 -3.31
CA VAL A 18 -8.54 -6.51 -3.18
C VAL A 18 -8.31 -7.30 -4.48
N SER A 19 -7.12 -7.16 -5.05
CA SER A 19 -6.61 -8.03 -6.11
C SER A 19 -5.31 -8.69 -5.66
N GLY A 20 -4.91 -9.80 -6.28
CA GLY A 20 -3.66 -10.46 -5.90
C GLY A 20 -3.45 -11.85 -6.48
N ASP A 21 -2.25 -12.36 -6.23
CA ASP A 21 -1.80 -13.71 -6.53
C ASP A 21 -1.18 -14.36 -5.28
N ALA A 22 -0.51 -15.50 -5.44
CA ALA A 22 0.07 -16.26 -4.33
C ALA A 22 1.17 -15.51 -3.55
N GLN A 23 1.81 -14.51 -4.14
CA GLN A 23 2.98 -13.81 -3.60
C GLN A 23 2.73 -12.31 -3.41
N THR A 24 1.72 -11.74 -4.07
CA THR A 24 1.40 -10.31 -4.00
C THR A 24 -0.08 -10.06 -3.75
N ILE A 25 -0.40 -9.13 -2.86
CA ILE A 25 -1.77 -8.64 -2.63
C ILE A 25 -1.77 -7.13 -2.80
N THR A 26 -2.72 -6.62 -3.57
CA THR A 26 -2.95 -5.19 -3.77
C THR A 26 -4.30 -4.82 -3.19
N VAL A 27 -4.33 -3.84 -2.30
CA VAL A 27 -5.56 -3.17 -1.85
C VAL A 27 -5.67 -1.85 -2.57
N HIS A 28 -6.77 -1.67 -3.30
CA HIS A 28 -7.09 -0.46 -4.03
C HIS A 28 -7.77 0.54 -3.11
N ALA A 29 -7.03 1.53 -2.61
CA ALA A 29 -7.58 2.63 -1.84
C ALA A 29 -7.71 3.90 -2.71
N THR A 30 -8.55 4.83 -2.27
CA THR A 30 -8.88 6.03 -3.06
C THR A 30 -7.67 6.90 -3.38
N ASP A 31 -6.75 7.07 -2.43
CA ASP A 31 -5.58 7.94 -2.57
C ASP A 31 -4.33 7.21 -3.11
N GLY A 32 -4.42 5.89 -3.30
CA GLY A 32 -3.32 5.08 -3.81
C GLY A 32 -3.41 3.61 -3.39
N ASP A 33 -2.81 2.75 -4.19
CA ASP A 33 -2.78 1.31 -3.92
C ASP A 33 -1.78 0.97 -2.80
N VAL A 34 -2.14 -0.02 -1.99
CA VAL A 34 -1.24 -0.63 -1.01
C VAL A 34 -0.86 -2.03 -1.47
N HIS A 35 0.44 -2.31 -1.54
CA HIS A 35 0.96 -3.61 -1.94
C HIS A 35 1.56 -4.37 -0.75
N TRP A 36 1.16 -5.63 -0.57
CA TRP A 36 1.82 -6.59 0.30
C TRP A 36 2.53 -7.65 -0.53
N HIS A 37 3.72 -8.02 -0.08
CA HIS A 37 4.56 -9.05 -0.69
C HIS A 37 4.87 -10.15 0.32
N TYR A 38 4.84 -11.40 -0.13
CA TYR A 38 5.27 -12.54 0.67
C TYR A 38 6.77 -12.76 0.50
N VAL A 39 7.55 -12.42 1.53
CA VAL A 39 9.02 -12.46 1.53
C VAL A 39 9.49 -13.20 2.77
N VAL A 40 10.43 -14.13 2.64
CA VAL A 40 11.02 -14.88 3.77
C VAL A 40 9.95 -15.42 4.76
N ASN A 41 8.90 -16.03 4.20
CA ASN A 41 7.81 -16.65 4.97
C ASN A 41 6.98 -15.67 5.83
N GLU A 42 6.95 -14.40 5.45
CA GLU A 42 6.10 -13.37 6.06
C GLU A 42 5.51 -12.42 5.04
N TRP A 43 4.41 -11.77 5.41
CA TRP A 43 3.84 -10.67 4.62
C TRP A 43 4.44 -9.34 5.06
N CYS A 44 4.99 -8.61 4.10
CA CYS A 44 5.55 -7.27 4.25
C CYS A 44 4.74 -6.29 3.42
N THR A 45 4.40 -5.13 3.98
CA THR A 45 3.77 -4.05 3.23
C THR A 45 4.84 -3.14 2.64
N GLY A 46 4.70 -2.79 1.36
CA GLY A 46 5.44 -1.71 0.74
C GLY A 46 4.81 -0.34 0.97
N ALA A 47 3.68 -0.27 1.71
CA ALA A 47 2.98 0.98 1.93
C ALA A 47 3.39 1.76 3.19
N PRO A 48 3.35 3.10 3.10
CA PRO A 48 3.18 3.82 1.83
C PRO A 48 4.44 3.63 0.98
N HIS A 49 4.25 3.33 -0.32
CA HIS A 49 5.35 3.44 -1.27
C HIS A 49 5.52 4.95 -1.43
N GLU A 50 6.25 5.56 -0.50
CA GLU A 50 6.59 6.96 -0.62
C GLU A 50 7.46 7.07 -1.85
N THR A 51 6.88 7.61 -2.92
CA THR A 51 7.70 8.18 -3.97
C THR A 51 8.62 9.20 -3.30
N PRO A 52 9.85 9.39 -3.77
CA PRO A 52 10.73 10.44 -3.23
C PRO A 52 10.00 11.80 -3.13
N ALA A 53 9.10 12.10 -4.07
CA ALA A 53 8.24 13.29 -4.03
C ALA A 53 7.27 13.33 -2.83
N SER A 54 6.62 12.22 -2.49
CA SER A 54 5.67 12.18 -1.35
C SER A 54 6.37 12.22 0.00
N PHE A 55 7.56 11.63 0.13
CA PHE A 55 8.43 11.81 1.30
C PHE A 55 8.91 13.27 1.43
N LEU A 56 9.37 13.87 0.33
CA LEU A 56 9.84 15.25 0.33
C LEU A 56 8.70 16.24 0.67
N ALA A 57 7.49 16.00 0.20
CA ALA A 57 6.31 16.81 0.55
C ALA A 57 5.94 16.76 2.04
N GLN A 58 6.29 15.69 2.77
CA GLN A 58 6.06 15.60 4.22
C GLN A 58 7.09 16.40 5.04
N ILE A 59 8.31 16.54 4.52
CA ILE A 59 9.42 17.22 5.22
C ILE A 59 9.47 18.70 4.84
N ASP A 60 9.11 19.04 3.60
CA ASP A 60 9.04 20.39 3.08
C ASP A 60 7.76 20.59 2.24
N PRO A 61 6.77 21.37 2.74
CA PRO A 61 5.51 21.61 2.05
C PRO A 61 5.64 22.28 0.67
N GLN A 62 6.80 22.86 0.33
CA GLN A 62 7.03 23.48 -0.97
C GLN A 62 7.22 22.46 -2.12
N TYR A 63 7.41 21.17 -1.79
CA TYR A 63 7.60 20.08 -2.77
C TYR A 63 6.35 19.20 -2.97
N GLY A 64 5.17 19.64 -2.52
CA GLY A 64 3.89 18.99 -2.81
C GLY A 64 3.63 18.88 -4.32
N PRO A 65 2.74 17.96 -4.77
CA PRO A 65 2.52 17.71 -6.19
C PRO A 65 2.21 19.04 -6.88
N GLU A 66 3.14 19.45 -7.71
CA GLU A 66 3.05 20.71 -8.43
C GLU A 66 1.72 20.68 -9.16
N THR A 67 0.90 21.71 -8.92
CA THR A 67 -0.36 21.93 -9.64
C THR A 67 -0.04 22.01 -11.13
N GLY A 68 -0.06 20.85 -11.78
CA GLY A 68 0.13 20.68 -13.21
C GLY A 68 -1.09 21.23 -13.92
N ARG A 69 -0.93 22.45 -14.42
CA ARG A 69 -1.81 23.11 -15.39
C ARG A 69 -1.62 22.51 -16.77
#